data_AF-A0A833PJR5-F1
#
_entry.id   AF-A0A833PJR5-F1
#
_cell.length_a   1.000
_cell.length_b   1.000
_cell.length_c   1.000
_cell.angle_alpha   90.00
_cell.angle_beta   90.00
_cell.angle_gamma   90.00
#
_symmetry.space_group_name_H-M   'P 1'
#
loop_
_entity.id
_entity.type
_entity.pdbx_description
1 polymer ?
#
loop_
_entity_poly.entity_id
_entity_poly.type
_entity_poly.pdbx_seq_one_letter_code
_entity_poly.pdbx_strand_id
1 'polypeptide(L)'
;MRQDQYERLQALSEKLTDVFLDEADPDGWPGARVALAMMDKATRGDRYWSKKNAAATVMLIGRVHSLVSVIQLASKGGDGAAAGGVSETEAELDAEVAAAEKEAERLLDQVQQRARKAEFDKRAHGKS
;
A
#
# COMPACT_ATOMS: atom_id res chain seq x y z
N MET A 1 -12.66 4.09 -27.59
CA MET A 1 -13.26 2.84 -27.07
C MET A 1 -14.75 2.86 -27.38
N ARG A 2 -15.39 1.71 -27.64
CA ARG A 2 -16.85 1.69 -27.86
C ARG A 2 -17.58 1.92 -26.54
N GLN A 3 -18.78 2.52 -26.60
CA GLN A 3 -19.58 2.84 -25.40
C GLN A 3 -19.90 1.59 -24.56
N ASP A 4 -20.22 0.46 -25.20
CA ASP A 4 -20.48 -0.82 -24.52
C ASP A 4 -19.28 -1.31 -23.71
N GLN A 5 -18.06 -1.06 -24.20
CA GLN A 5 -16.82 -1.47 -23.53
C GLN A 5 -16.55 -0.59 -22.30
N TYR A 6 -16.87 0.71 -22.39
CA TYR A 6 -16.72 1.67 -21.31
C TYR A 6 -17.66 1.36 -20.13
N GLU A 7 -18.94 1.09 -20.42
CA GLU A 7 -19.92 0.70 -19.40
C GLU A 7 -19.53 -0.62 -18.71
N ARG A 8 -19.01 -1.58 -19.49
CA ARG A 8 -18.50 -2.84 -18.94
C ARG A 8 -17.28 -2.65 -18.05
N LEU A 9 -16.41 -1.69 -18.33
CA LEU A 9 -15.26 -1.38 -17.46
C LEU A 9 -15.69 -0.74 -16.14
N GLN A 10 -16.70 0.15 -16.16
CA GLN A 10 -17.28 0.70 -14.93
C GLN A 10 -17.91 -0.40 -14.07
N ALA A 11 -18.78 -1.23 -14.67
CA ALA A 11 -19.39 -2.36 -13.96
C ALA A 11 -18.34 -3.38 -13.46
N LEU A 12 -17.23 -3.55 -14.19
CA LEU A 12 -16.11 -4.37 -13.73
C LEU A 12 -15.44 -3.75 -12.51
N SER A 13 -15.22 -2.44 -12.49
CA SER A 13 -14.64 -1.76 -11.33
C SER A 13 -15.50 -1.96 -10.09
N GLU A 14 -16.83 -1.85 -10.18
CA GLU A 14 -17.72 -2.06 -9.04
C GLU A 14 -17.63 -3.51 -8.52
N LYS A 15 -17.69 -4.48 -9.42
CA LYS A 15 -17.55 -5.91 -9.06
C LYS A 15 -16.21 -6.23 -8.41
N LEU A 16 -15.13 -5.65 -8.91
CA LEU A 16 -13.80 -5.84 -8.33
C LEU A 16 -13.70 -5.18 -6.95
N THR A 17 -14.38 -4.05 -6.73
CA THR A 17 -14.47 -3.43 -5.41
C THR A 17 -15.19 -4.35 -4.42
N ASP A 18 -16.31 -4.97 -4.81
CA ASP A 18 -17.01 -5.93 -3.94
C ASP A 18 -16.10 -7.11 -3.55
N VAL A 19 -15.40 -7.70 -4.54
CA VAL A 19 -14.41 -8.76 -4.29
C VAL A 19 -13.29 -8.29 -3.37
N PHE A 20 -12.78 -7.07 -3.58
CA PHE A 20 -11.73 -6.53 -2.73
C PHE A 20 -12.20 -6.38 -1.28
N LEU A 21 -13.43 -5.89 -1.05
CA LEU A 21 -13.98 -5.75 0.30
C LEU A 21 -14.06 -7.10 1.02
N ASP A 22 -14.49 -8.15 0.31
CA ASP A 22 -14.53 -9.51 0.85
C ASP A 22 -13.13 -10.06 1.13
N GLU A 23 -12.19 -9.90 0.19
CA GLU A 23 -10.82 -10.41 0.33
C GLU A 23 -10.00 -9.65 1.38
N ALA A 24 -10.27 -8.37 1.58
CA ALA A 24 -9.56 -7.50 2.51
C ALA A 24 -10.09 -7.60 3.95
N ASP A 25 -11.25 -8.22 4.17
CA ASP A 25 -11.86 -8.33 5.49
C ASP A 25 -11.04 -9.24 6.44
N PRO A 26 -10.41 -8.69 7.49
CA PRO A 26 -9.64 -9.48 8.45
C PRO A 26 -10.47 -10.50 9.24
N ASP A 27 -11.80 -10.31 9.33
CA ASP A 27 -12.71 -11.24 9.98
C ASP A 27 -12.96 -12.50 9.14
N GLY A 28 -12.78 -12.42 7.81
CA GLY A 28 -12.84 -13.55 6.88
C GLY A 28 -11.51 -14.30 6.71
N TRP A 29 -10.40 -13.75 7.19
CA TRP A 29 -9.07 -14.34 6.96
C TRP A 29 -8.83 -15.63 7.78
N PRO A 30 -7.99 -16.55 7.26
CA PRO A 30 -7.51 -17.69 8.03
C PRO A 30 -6.96 -17.29 9.40
N GLY A 31 -7.39 -18.01 10.44
CA GLY A 31 -7.07 -17.71 11.83
C GLY A 31 -7.77 -16.47 12.40
N ALA A 32 -8.85 -15.98 11.79
CA ALA A 32 -9.68 -14.93 12.39
C ALA A 32 -10.02 -15.28 13.84
N ARG A 33 -9.91 -14.28 14.73
CA ARG A 33 -10.12 -14.39 16.19
C ARG A 33 -9.14 -15.32 16.95
N VAL A 34 -8.14 -15.88 16.28
CA VAL A 34 -7.04 -16.59 16.92
C VAL A 34 -5.87 -15.62 17.14
N ALA A 35 -5.25 -15.63 18.32
CA ALA A 35 -4.07 -14.81 18.58
C ALA A 35 -2.93 -15.20 17.63
N LEU A 36 -2.23 -14.23 17.04
CA LEU A 36 -1.16 -14.48 16.04
C LEU A 36 -0.08 -15.45 16.52
N ALA A 37 0.29 -15.37 17.80
CA ALA A 37 1.28 -16.26 18.41
C ALA A 37 0.81 -17.72 18.52
N MET A 38 -0.49 -17.96 18.47
CA MET A 38 -1.12 -19.29 18.57
C MET A 38 -1.41 -19.90 17.21
N MET A 39 -1.19 -19.17 16.10
CA MET A 39 -1.42 -19.70 14.77
C MET A 39 -0.29 -20.62 14.34
N ASP A 40 -0.65 -21.78 13.78
CA ASP A 40 0.32 -22.66 13.15
C ASP A 40 0.91 -22.03 11.86
N LYS A 41 1.87 -22.72 11.26
CA LYS A 41 2.55 -22.24 10.05
C LYS A 41 1.60 -22.19 8.85
N ALA A 42 0.71 -23.16 8.72
CA ALA A 42 -0.20 -23.26 7.57
C ALA A 42 -1.20 -22.10 7.58
N THR A 43 -1.89 -21.89 8.70
CA THR A 43 -2.85 -20.81 8.91
C THR A 43 -2.24 -19.44 8.65
N ARG A 44 -0.99 -19.20 9.11
CA ARG A 44 -0.27 -17.94 8.82
C ARG A 44 0.06 -17.80 7.33
N GLY A 45 0.41 -18.91 6.67
CA GLY A 45 0.65 -18.94 5.23
C GLY A 45 -0.61 -18.61 4.43
N ASP A 46 -1.74 -19.23 4.77
CA ASP A 46 -3.02 -18.98 4.11
C ASP A 46 -3.51 -17.54 4.35
N ARG A 47 -3.36 -17.04 5.59
CA ARG A 47 -3.65 -15.63 5.93
C ARG A 47 -2.80 -14.66 5.13
N TYR A 48 -1.53 -14.99 4.85
CA TYR A 48 -0.68 -14.18 3.99
C TYR A 48 -1.16 -14.20 2.53
N TRP A 49 -1.68 -15.32 2.04
CA TRP A 49 -2.29 -15.41 0.73
C TRP A 49 -3.56 -14.58 0.58
N SER A 50 -4.44 -14.55 1.59
CA SER A 50 -5.63 -13.66 1.58
C SER A 50 -5.24 -12.19 1.35
N LYS A 51 -4.19 -11.71 2.04
CA LYS A 51 -3.66 -10.35 1.86
C LYS A 51 -3.10 -10.11 0.44
N LYS A 52 -2.42 -11.10 -0.12
CA LYS A 52 -1.89 -11.02 -1.49
C LYS A 52 -3.00 -10.95 -2.52
N ASN A 53 -4.07 -11.72 -2.34
CA ASN A 53 -5.22 -11.67 -3.23
C ASN A 53 -5.87 -10.28 -3.18
N ALA A 54 -6.19 -9.78 -1.98
CA ALA A 54 -6.74 -8.43 -1.81
C ALA A 54 -5.86 -7.35 -2.47
N ALA A 55 -4.53 -7.42 -2.29
CA ALA A 55 -3.59 -6.52 -2.95
C ALA A 55 -3.64 -6.62 -4.48
N ALA A 56 -3.71 -7.83 -5.03
CA ALA A 56 -3.82 -8.02 -6.47
C ALA A 56 -5.15 -7.47 -7.03
N THR A 57 -6.24 -7.65 -6.30
CA THR A 57 -7.57 -7.15 -6.69
C THR A 57 -7.60 -5.62 -6.71
N VAL A 58 -7.08 -4.93 -5.68
CA VAL A 58 -7.03 -3.45 -5.69
C VAL A 58 -6.11 -2.90 -6.77
N MET A 59 -4.98 -3.57 -7.06
CA MET A 59 -4.13 -3.21 -8.20
C MET A 59 -4.86 -3.35 -9.54
N LEU A 60 -5.73 -4.35 -9.68
CA LEU A 60 -6.55 -4.53 -10.87
C LEU A 60 -7.60 -3.42 -11.00
N ILE A 61 -8.24 -3.01 -9.90
CA ILE A 61 -9.14 -1.85 -9.87
C ILE A 61 -8.42 -0.60 -10.38
N GLY A 62 -7.22 -0.32 -9.84
CA GLY A 62 -6.41 0.83 -10.26
C GLY A 62 -6.12 0.82 -11.77
N ARG A 63 -5.76 -0.34 -12.34
CA ARG A 63 -5.55 -0.49 -13.79
C ARG A 63 -6.82 -0.23 -14.60
N VAL A 64 -7.99 -0.68 -14.13
CA VAL A 64 -9.29 -0.40 -14.78
C VAL A 64 -9.57 1.11 -14.76
N HIS A 65 -9.34 1.79 -13.64
CA HIS A 65 -9.49 3.25 -13.53
C HIS A 65 -8.52 4.00 -14.46
N SER A 66 -7.26 3.60 -14.53
CA SER A 66 -6.28 4.19 -15.46
C SER A 66 -6.75 4.09 -16.91
N LEU A 67 -7.26 2.91 -17.34
CA LEU A 67 -7.79 2.72 -18.69
C LEU A 67 -8.96 3.66 -18.97
N VAL A 68 -9.92 3.76 -18.05
CA VAL A 68 -11.08 4.66 -18.15
C VAL A 68 -10.63 6.12 -18.27
N SER A 69 -9.70 6.57 -17.42
CA SER A 69 -9.18 7.94 -17.39
C SER A 69 -8.45 8.33 -18.68
N VAL A 70 -7.56 7.46 -19.19
CA VAL A 70 -6.84 7.70 -20.46
C VAL A 70 -7.82 7.90 -21.62
N ILE A 71 -8.91 7.12 -21.64
CA ILE A 71 -9.92 7.19 -22.69
C ILE A 71 -10.75 8.47 -22.59
N GLN A 72 -11.14 8.87 -21.38
CA GLN A 72 -11.87 10.11 -21.17
C GLN A 72 -11.04 11.33 -21.59
N LEU A 73 -9.73 11.31 -21.33
CA LEU A 73 -8.81 12.36 -21.76
C LEU A 73 -8.70 12.39 -23.29
N ALA A 74 -8.49 11.23 -23.93
CA ALA A 74 -8.43 11.11 -25.39
C ALA A 74 -9.74 11.53 -26.11
N SER A 75 -10.88 11.48 -25.42
CA SER A 75 -12.19 11.80 -25.99
C SER A 75 -12.59 13.29 -25.85
N LYS A 76 -11.86 14.10 -25.06
CA LYS A 76 -12.22 15.49 -24.73
C LYS A 76 -11.45 16.60 -25.48
N GLY A 77 -10.41 16.27 -26.25
CA GLY A 77 -9.62 17.22 -27.08
C GLY A 77 -8.36 16.52 -27.58
N GLY A 78 -7.96 16.60 -28.85
CA GLY A 78 -7.51 17.83 -29.49
C GLY A 78 -6.10 18.16 -28.97
N ASP A 79 -5.09 18.19 -29.85
CA ASP A 79 -3.67 18.41 -29.54
C ASP A 79 -3.39 19.23 -28.27
N GLY A 80 -2.69 18.63 -27.30
CA GLY A 80 -1.98 19.36 -26.25
C GLY A 80 -2.33 19.00 -24.81
N ALA A 81 -1.39 18.27 -24.18
CA ALA A 81 -0.94 18.41 -22.80
C ALA A 81 -1.97 18.39 -21.64
N ALA A 82 -2.11 17.22 -21.01
CA ALA A 82 -1.71 16.96 -19.61
C ALA A 82 -2.34 15.63 -19.16
N ALA A 83 -1.50 14.61 -18.99
CA ALA A 83 -1.90 13.33 -18.40
C ALA A 83 -2.31 13.55 -16.93
N GLY A 84 -3.61 13.67 -16.69
CA GLY A 84 -4.19 13.87 -15.36
C GLY A 84 -4.83 12.62 -14.77
N GLY A 85 -4.31 11.42 -15.07
CA GLY A 85 -4.87 10.15 -14.59
C GLY A 85 -3.76 9.24 -14.07
N VAL A 86 -3.60 9.21 -12.74
CA VAL A 86 -2.48 8.63 -11.96
C VAL A 86 -1.16 9.33 -12.25
N SER A 87 -0.98 10.49 -11.63
CA SER A 87 0.32 11.10 -11.42
C SER A 87 0.56 11.18 -9.92
N GLU A 88 0.61 10.02 -9.25
CA GLU A 88 1.73 9.82 -8.33
C GLU A 88 2.88 9.44 -9.27
N THR A 89 3.65 10.43 -9.70
CA THR A 89 4.83 10.15 -10.53
C THR A 89 5.74 9.20 -9.73
N GLU A 90 6.49 8.31 -10.39
CA GLU A 90 7.53 7.53 -9.69
C GLU A 90 8.42 8.43 -8.82
N ALA A 91 8.63 9.69 -9.24
CA ALA A 91 9.35 10.71 -8.48
C ALA A 91 8.68 11.14 -7.16
N GLU A 92 7.34 11.05 -7.05
CA GLU A 92 6.58 11.39 -5.84
C GLU A 92 6.60 10.22 -4.84
N LEU A 93 6.54 8.98 -5.33
CA LEU A 93 6.76 7.78 -4.52
C LEU A 93 8.22 7.69 -4.03
N ASP A 94 9.18 7.99 -4.89
CA ASP A 94 10.60 8.07 -4.52
C ASP A 94 10.84 9.18 -3.48
N ALA A 95 10.14 10.32 -3.60
CA ALA A 95 10.20 11.39 -2.61
C ALA A 95 9.60 10.98 -1.25
N GLU A 96 8.49 10.22 -1.26
CA GLU A 96 7.88 9.70 -0.04
C GLU A 96 8.78 8.63 0.63
N VAL A 97 9.37 7.74 -0.15
CA VAL A 97 10.36 6.75 0.33
C VAL A 97 11.58 7.44 0.93
N ALA A 98 12.15 8.43 0.25
CA ALA A 98 13.29 9.20 0.76
C ALA A 98 12.95 9.95 2.06
N ALA A 99 11.72 10.48 2.19
CA ALA A 99 11.26 11.11 3.42
C ALA A 99 11.14 10.10 4.58
N ALA A 100 10.61 8.91 4.30
CA ALA A 100 10.48 7.83 5.27
C ALA A 100 11.86 7.28 5.72
N GLU A 101 12.81 7.11 4.79
CA GLU A 101 14.18 6.69 5.09
C GLU A 101 14.91 7.71 5.98
N LYS A 102 14.79 9.00 5.65
CA LYS A 102 15.39 10.07 6.45
C LYS A 102 14.82 10.13 7.88
N GLU A 103 13.52 9.90 8.03
CA GLU A 103 12.88 9.85 9.34
C GLU A 103 13.32 8.62 10.14
N ALA A 104 13.46 7.46 9.48
CA ALA A 104 14.01 6.25 10.09
C ALA A 104 15.46 6.44 10.56
N GLU A 105 16.30 7.08 9.74
CA GLU A 105 17.70 7.40 10.09
C GLU A 105 17.76 8.34 11.30
N ARG A 106 16.92 9.39 11.32
CA ARG A 106 16.80 10.30 12.47
C ARG A 106 16.43 9.57 13.76
N LEU A 107 15.48 8.64 13.69
CA LEU A 107 15.05 7.86 14.85
C LEU A 107 16.16 6.91 15.34
N LEU A 108 16.88 6.25 14.43
CA LEU A 108 18.02 5.40 14.75
C LEU A 108 19.15 6.21 15.43
N ASP A 109 19.45 7.39 14.91
CA ASP A 109 20.46 8.27 15.50
C ASP A 109 20.07 8.73 16.92
N GLN A 110 18.80 9.05 17.15
CA GLN A 110 18.31 9.38 18.48
C GLN A 110 18.43 8.22 19.47
N VAL A 111 18.16 6.99 19.02
CA VAL A 111 18.34 5.78 19.83
C VAL A 111 19.81 5.56 20.13
N GLN A 112 20.70 5.69 19.15
CA GLN A 112 22.14 5.52 19.34
C GLN A 112 22.74 6.61 20.24
N GLN A 113 22.31 7.86 20.10
CA GLN A 113 22.76 8.95 20.97
C GLN A 113 22.29 8.75 22.41
N ARG A 114 21.04 8.30 22.62
CA ARG A 114 20.55 7.93 23.95
C ARG A 114 21.32 6.76 24.55
N ALA A 115 21.65 5.74 23.74
CA ALA A 115 22.46 4.62 24.18
C ALA A 115 23.90 5.05 24.54
N ARG A 116 24.54 5.88 23.71
CA ARG A 116 25.88 6.44 23.97
C ARG A 116 25.89 7.34 25.21
N LYS A 117 24.85 8.15 25.40
CA LYS A 117 24.68 8.98 26.60
C LYS A 117 24.48 8.13 27.85
N ALA A 118 23.66 7.09 27.80
CA ALA A 118 23.48 6.17 28.92
C ALA A 118 24.78 5.41 29.27
N GLU A 119 25.55 4.97 28.26
CA GLU A 119 26.90 4.41 28.43
C GLU A 119 27.87 5.41 29.08
N PHE A 120 27.88 6.65 28.59
CA PHE A 120 28.71 7.73 29.13
C PHE A 120 28.33 8.07 30.57
N ASP A 121 27.05 8.25 30.87
CA ASP A 121 26.53 8.54 32.20
C ASP A 121 26.83 7.39 33.18
N LYS A 122 26.76 6.12 32.72
CA LYS A 122 27.16 4.95 33.51
C LYS A 122 28.66 4.96 33.83
N ARG A 123 29.51 5.34 32.87
CA ARG A 123 30.97 5.46 33.07
C ARG A 123 31.38 6.66 33.91
N ALA A 124 30.66 7.79 33.78
CA ALA A 124 30.96 9.05 34.46
C ALA A 124 30.39 9.11 35.89
N HIS A 125 29.25 8.47 36.15
CA HIS A 125 28.54 8.57 37.42
C HIS A 125 28.41 7.25 38.20
N GLY A 126 28.89 6.13 37.65
CA GLY A 126 29.21 4.91 38.41
C GLY A 126 28.07 4.32 39.26
N LYS A 127 26.80 4.48 38.87
CA LYS A 127 25.69 3.80 39.55
C LYS A 127 25.00 2.82 38.61
N SER A 128 24.92 1.59 39.10
CA SER A 128 24.14 0.46 38.58
C SER A 128 22.66 0.67 38.88
#